data_AF-A0A6N0LUV6-F1
#
_entry.id   AF-A0A6N0LUV6-F1
#
_cell.length_a   1.000
_cell.length_b   1.000
_cell.length_c   1.000
_cell.angle_alpha   90.00
_cell.angle_beta   90.00
_cell.angle_gamma   90.00
#
_symmetry.space_group_name_H-M   'P 1'
#
loop_
_entity.id
_entity.type
_entity.pdbx_description
1 polymer ?
#
loop_
_entity_poly.entity_id
_entity_poly.type
_entity_poly.pdbx_seq_one_letter_code
_entity_poly.pdbx_strand_id
1 'polypeptide(L)' 'MSDNIKPVELSAEELDNVAGGAFSFVDADNYNALDQQIGETVLGPHGGIGSSTAQQTTVSHQSLHEIKATGFFPSTLESY' A
#
# COMPACT_ATOMS: atom_id res chain seq x y z
N MET A 1 -24.90 49.78 18.62
CA MET A 1 -24.34 49.92 17.27
C MET A 1 -24.60 48.60 16.56
N SER A 2 -25.26 48.64 15.40
CA SER A 2 -25.49 47.45 14.58
C SER A 2 -24.28 47.30 13.67
N ASP A 3 -23.37 46.39 13.99
CA ASP A 3 -22.24 46.11 13.12
C ASP A 3 -22.77 45.55 11.81
N ASN A 4 -22.66 46.34 10.76
CA ASN A 4 -23.06 45.97 9.40
C ASN A 4 -21.96 45.07 8.82
N ILE A 5 -21.85 43.85 9.35
CA ILE A 5 -20.90 42.84 8.86
C ILE A 5 -21.44 42.34 7.53
N LYS A 6 -20.81 42.77 6.44
CA LYS A 6 -21.03 42.17 5.13
C LYS A 6 -20.32 40.80 5.10
N PRO A 7 -20.91 39.76 4.50
CA PRO A 7 -20.23 38.48 4.33
C PRO A 7 -18.90 38.70 3.60
N VAL A 8 -17.83 38.13 4.15
CA VAL A 8 -16.53 38.10 3.49
C VAL A 8 -16.49 36.82 2.66
N GLU A 9 -16.29 36.96 1.36
CA GLU A 9 -16.06 35.83 0.46
C GLU A 9 -14.68 35.25 0.75
N LEU A 10 -14.63 33.94 1.03
CA LEU A 10 -13.40 33.20 1.25
C LEU A 10 -12.94 32.58 -0.07
N SER A 11 -11.63 32.50 -0.28
CA SER A 11 -11.08 31.71 -1.39
C SER A 11 -11.36 30.22 -1.20
N ALA A 12 -11.30 29.43 -2.28
CA ALA A 12 -11.50 27.98 -2.21
C ALA A 12 -10.53 27.29 -1.24
N GLU A 13 -9.30 27.80 -1.14
CA GLU A 13 -8.26 27.29 -0.25
C GLU A 13 -8.53 27.68 1.22
N GLU A 14 -9.04 28.89 1.47
CA GLU A 14 -9.50 29.28 2.80
C GLU A 14 -10.76 28.53 3.24
N LEU A 15 -11.67 28.21 2.33
CA LEU A 15 -12.83 27.36 2.60
C LEU A 15 -12.42 25.93 2.96
N ASP A 16 -11.45 25.36 2.25
CA ASP A 16 -10.91 24.03 2.55
C ASP A 16 -10.22 23.99 3.92
N ASN A 17 -9.46 25.04 4.25
CA ASN A 17 -8.86 25.23 5.57
C ASN A 17 -9.89 25.40 6.69
N VAL A 18 -10.99 26.13 6.45
CA VAL A 18 -12.08 26.30 7.43
C VAL A 18 -12.89 25.01 7.59
N ALA A 19 -13.05 24.22 6.53
CA ALA A 19 -13.69 22.91 6.56
C ALA A 19 -12.83 21.81 7.21
N GLY A 20 -11.56 22.12 7.55
CA GLY A 20 -10.64 21.23 8.27
C GLY A 20 -9.80 20.32 7.37
N GLY A 21 -9.83 20.53 6.05
CA GLY A 21 -9.10 19.73 5.08
C GLY A 21 -9.57 18.27 4.98
N ALA A 22 -9.29 17.61 3.85
CA ALA A 22 -9.41 16.16 3.71
C ALA A 22 -8.07 15.48 3.98
N PHE A 23 -8.09 14.38 4.75
CA PHE A 23 -6.93 13.55 5.05
C PHE A 23 -7.16 12.12 4.55
N SER A 24 -6.14 11.52 3.91
CA SER A 24 -6.13 10.11 3.57
C SER A 24 -4.82 9.46 4.02
N PHE A 25 -4.94 8.32 4.68
CA PHE A 25 -3.83 7.44 5.01
C PHE A 25 -4.06 6.11 4.30
N VAL A 26 -3.08 5.69 3.51
CA VAL A 26 -3.07 4.37 2.87
C VAL A 26 -1.90 3.60 3.44
N ASP A 27 -2.23 2.46 4.05
CA ASP A 27 -1.28 1.44 4.46
C ASP A 27 -1.72 0.15 3.80
N ALA A 28 -0.86 -0.38 2.94
CA ALA A 28 -1.10 -1.62 2.23
C ALA A 28 0.16 -2.48 2.24
N ASP A 29 -0.04 -3.75 2.60
CA ASP A 29 0.98 -4.78 2.59
C ASP A 29 0.52 -5.91 1.67
N ASN A 30 1.43 -6.37 0.82
CA ASN A 30 1.21 -7.51 -0.03
C ASN A 30 2.38 -8.49 0.10
N TYR A 31 2.10 -9.66 0.67
CA TYR A 31 3.04 -10.75 0.81
C TYR A 31 2.61 -11.94 -0.04
N ASN A 32 3.42 -12.27 -1.04
CA ASN A 32 3.24 -13.41 -1.91
C ASN A 32 4.39 -14.40 -1.70
N ALA A 33 4.05 -15.59 -1.23
CA ALA A 33 4.98 -16.72 -1.16
C ALA A 33 4.43 -17.87 -2.00
N LEU A 34 5.30 -18.43 -2.84
CA LEU A 34 5.01 -19.59 -3.66
C LEU A 34 6.17 -20.57 -3.48
N ASP A 35 5.84 -21.79 -3.05
CA ASP A 35 6.78 -22.90 -2.98
C ASP A 35 6.25 -24.04 -3.84
N GLN A 36 7.03 -24.44 -4.83
CA GLN A 36 6.67 -25.47 -5.78
C GLN A 36 7.75 -26.55 -5.82
N GLN A 37 7.32 -27.80 -5.81
CA GLN A 37 8.18 -28.96 -5.95
C GLN A 37 7.62 -29.87 -7.02
N ILE A 38 8.48 -30.31 -7.93
CA ILE A 38 8.16 -31.30 -8.96
C ILE A 38 9.17 -32.44 -8.84
N GLY A 39 8.65 -33.67 -8.89
CA GLY A 39 9.45 -34.87 -8.88
C GLY A 39 9.02 -35.81 -10.00
N GLU A 40 10.01 -36.46 -10.61
CA GLU A 40 9.81 -37.53 -11.58
C GLU A 40 10.57 -38.77 -11.12
N THR A 41 9.96 -39.94 -11.32
CA THR A 41 10.62 -41.23 -11.17
C THR A 41 10.38 -42.06 -12.42
N VAL A 42 11.45 -42.58 -13.00
CA VAL A 42 11.43 -43.39 -14.21
C VAL A 42 11.91 -44.80 -13.89
N LEU A 43 11.09 -45.79 -14.25
CA LEU A 43 11.43 -47.20 -14.20
C LEU A 43 12.01 -47.63 -15.55
N GLY A 44 13.28 -48.03 -15.55
CA GLY A 44 13.98 -48.50 -16.74
C GLY A 44 13.65 -49.95 -17.10
N PRO A 45 13.82 -50.36 -18.38
CA PRO A 45 13.43 -51.68 -18.90
C PRO A 45 14.20 -52.87 -18.29
N HIS A 46 15.24 -52.63 -17.48
CA HIS A 46 16.01 -53.66 -16.77
C HIS A 46 15.98 -53.49 -15.24
N GLY A 47 14.98 -52.77 -14.71
CA GLY A 47 14.80 -52.56 -13.26
C GLY A 47 15.63 -51.43 -12.66
N GLY A 48 16.34 -50.65 -13.48
CA GLY A 48 17.00 -49.42 -13.03
C GLY A 48 15.99 -48.34 -12.66
N ILE A 49 16.22 -47.62 -11.56
CA ILE A 49 15.36 -46.52 -11.11
C ILE A 49 16.13 -45.22 -11.27
N GLY A 50 15.57 -44.27 -12.04
CA GLY A 50 16.04 -42.90 -12.13
C GLY A 50 15.05 -41.96 -11.46
N SER A 51 15.53 -40.91 -10.79
CA SER A 51 14.66 -39.88 -10.24
C SER A 51 15.27 -38.50 -10.44
N SER A 52 14.40 -37.51 -10.61
CA SER A 52 14.75 -36.10 -10.72
C SER A 52 13.81 -35.28 -9.86
N THR A 53 14.35 -34.26 -9.21
CA THR A 53 13.58 -33.34 -8.36
C THR A 53 13.99 -31.92 -8.66
N ALA A 54 13.01 -31.05 -8.79
CA ALA A 54 13.20 -29.60 -8.87
C ALA A 54 12.36 -28.92 -7.80
N GLN A 55 12.92 -27.87 -7.21
CA GLN A 55 12.22 -26.99 -6.28
C GLN A 55 12.38 -25.55 -6.74
N GLN A 56 11.30 -24.78 -6.65
CA GLN A 56 11.28 -23.36 -6.90
C GLN A 56 10.57 -22.66 -5.74
N THR A 57 11.26 -21.72 -5.12
CA THR A 57 10.69 -20.85 -4.08
C THR A 57 10.71 -19.40 -4.60
N THR A 58 9.56 -18.74 -4.55
CA THR A 58 9.40 -17.33 -4.90
C THR A 58 8.80 -16.59 -3.71
N VAL A 59 9.45 -15.52 -3.28
CA VAL A 59 8.95 -14.62 -2.23
C VAL A 59 8.93 -13.21 -2.81
N SER A 60 7.78 -12.55 -2.70
CA SER A 60 7.60 -11.15 -3.08
C SER A 60 6.87 -10.44 -1.95
N HIS A 61 7.43 -9.32 -1.53
CA HIS A 61 6.87 -8.47 -0.50
C HIS A 61 6.84 -7.04 -1.02
N GLN A 62 5.67 -6.41 -0.96
CA GLN A 62 5.48 -5.00 -1.29
C GLN A 62 4.75 -4.32 -0.16
N SER A 63 5.20 -3.11 0.18
CA SER A 63 4.52 -2.22 1.11
C SER A 63 4.28 -0.86 0.45
N LEU A 64 3.13 -0.26 0.75
CA LEU A 64 2.75 1.09 0.35
C LEU A 64 2.30 1.86 1.58
N HIS A 65 3.03 2.92 1.88
CA HIS A 65 2.66 3.90 2.89
C HIS A 65 2.46 5.23 2.19
N GLU A 66 1.26 5.78 2.27
CA GLU A 66 0.92 7.05 1.63
C GLU A 66 0.11 7.93 2.58
N ILE A 67 0.54 9.17 2.70
CA ILE A 67 -0.16 10.23 3.44
C ILE A 67 -0.51 11.31 2.43
N LYS A 68 -1.80 11.67 2.36
CA LYS A 68 -2.28 12.83 1.62
C LYS A 68 -3.11 13.69 2.56
N ALA A 69 -2.88 14.99 2.53
CA ALA A 69 -3.84 15.92 3.11
C ALA A 69 -4.02 17.13 2.19
N THR A 70 -5.15 17.80 2.37
CA THR A 70 -5.52 19.07 1.75
C THR A 70 -5.77 20.09 2.86
N GLY A 71 -5.52 21.36 2.60
CA GLY A 71 -5.54 22.42 3.62
C GLY A 71 -4.36 22.38 4.61
N PHE A 72 -4.58 22.82 5.85
CA PHE A 72 -3.55 22.94 6.89
C PHE A 72 -3.04 21.58 7.36
N PHE A 73 -1.79 21.25 7.02
CA PHE A 73 -1.09 20.09 7.54
C PHE A 73 -0.64 20.36 8.99
N PRO A 74 -1.11 19.58 9.99
CA PRO A 74 -0.58 19.69 11.34
C PRO A 74 0.91 19.30 11.35
N SER A 75 1.78 20.18 11.85
CA SER A 75 3.22 19.92 11.99
C SER A 75 3.57 18.72 12.88
N THR A 76 2.58 18.18 13.60
CA THR A 76 2.70 16.96 14.41
C THR A 76 2.76 15.67 13.58
N LEU A 77 2.53 15.74 12.25
CA LEU A 77 2.57 14.60 11.34
C LEU A 77 3.77 14.61 10.37
N GLU A 78 4.66 15.61 10.45
CA GLU A 78 5.88 15.70 9.61
C GLU A 78 6.99 14.70 10.01
N SER A 79 6.79 13.93 11.08
CA SER A 79 7.84 13.11 11.72
C SER A 79 7.69 11.59 11.56
N TYR A 80 6.81 11.11 10.67
CA TYR A 80 6.69 9.69 10.34
C TYR A 80 7.33 9.33 8.99
#